data_AF-A0A927XQR2-F1
#
_entry.id   AF-A0A927XQR2-F1
#
_cell.length_a   1.000
_cell.length_b   1.000
_cell.length_c   1.000
_cell.angle_alpha   90.00
_cell.angle_beta   90.00
_cell.angle_gamma   90.00
#
_symmetry.space_group_name_H-M   'P 1'
#
loop_
_entity.id
_entity.type
_entity.pdbx_description
1 polymer ?
#
loop_
_entity_poly.entity_id
_entity_poly.type
_entity_poly.pdbx_seq_one_letter_code
_entity_poly.pdbx_strand_id
1 'polypeptide(L)'
;MKNVVRLCVMLLIPAIAAAYLFYALETYDRVVHSDVSASVSLAALLCAFIEFILWRKSRKQHKACTIIALFAAVILIGVLYIARKIPFCVECDQVTADDLGFLTHWITPMEGK
;
A
#
# COMPACT_ATOMS: atom_id res chain seq x y z
N MET A 1 13.42 9.25 24.95
CA MET A 1 13.87 9.19 23.54
C MET A 1 13.60 7.85 22.85
N LYS A 2 13.97 6.69 23.41
CA LYS A 2 13.77 5.37 22.74
C LYS A 2 12.32 5.08 22.30
N ASN A 3 11.34 5.53 23.07
CA ASN A 3 9.91 5.35 22.73
C ASN A 3 9.46 6.27 21.59
N VAL A 4 9.94 7.53 21.56
CA VAL A 4 9.62 8.49 20.49
C VAL A 4 10.16 8.00 19.15
N VAL A 5 11.41 7.53 19.12
CA VAL A 5 12.00 6.97 17.89
C VAL A 5 11.20 5.77 17.38
N ARG A 6 10.76 4.87 18.27
CA ARG A 6 9.92 3.72 17.88
C ARG A 6 8.58 4.15 17.31
N LEU A 7 7.93 5.15 17.92
CA LEU A 7 6.67 5.69 17.43
C LEU A 7 6.84 6.33 16.04
N CYS A 8 7.92 7.11 15.84
CA CYS A 8 8.23 7.69 14.53
C CYS A 8 8.44 6.60 13.47
N VAL A 9 9.17 5.52 13.79
CA VAL A 9 9.40 4.40 12.85
C VAL A 9 8.09 3.70 12.50
N MET A 10 7.22 3.43 13.48
CA MET A 10 5.91 2.80 13.27
C MET A 10 4.98 3.66 12.37
N LEU A 11 5.13 4.98 12.42
CA LEU A 11 4.40 5.89 11.53
C LEU A 11 5.05 5.98 10.13
N LEU A 12 6.37 5.82 10.03
CA LEU A 12 7.09 5.92 8.77
C LEU A 12 6.83 4.71 7.86
N ILE A 13 6.70 3.53 8.43
CA ILE A 13 6.49 2.27 7.69
C ILE A 13 5.25 2.31 6.78
N PRO A 14 4.03 2.64 7.27
CA PRO A 14 2.86 2.74 6.41
C PRO A 14 2.97 3.90 5.41
N ALA A 15 3.67 4.99 5.77
CA ALA A 15 3.90 6.11 4.85
C ALA A 15 4.81 5.71 3.68
N ILE A 16 5.85 4.90 3.91
CA ILE A 16 6.70 4.36 2.85
C ILE A 16 5.90 3.45 1.91
N ALA A 17 5.08 2.55 2.46
CA ALA A 17 4.24 1.67 1.64
C ALA A 17 3.25 2.47 0.76
N ALA A 18 2.64 3.52 1.33
CA ALA A 18 1.76 4.41 0.58
C ALA A 18 2.52 5.22 -0.49
N ALA A 19 3.68 5.78 -0.16
CA ALA A 19 4.52 6.51 -1.11
C ALA A 19 4.97 5.62 -2.27
N TYR A 20 5.35 4.37 -1.99
CA TYR A 20 5.71 3.40 -3.02
C TYR A 20 4.52 3.05 -3.93
N LEU A 21 3.32 2.90 -3.36
CA LEU A 21 2.09 2.76 -4.15
C LEU A 21 1.88 3.97 -5.06
N PHE A 22 1.94 5.21 -4.55
CA PHE A 22 1.78 6.40 -5.38
C PHE A 22 2.82 6.49 -6.49
N TYR A 23 4.08 6.19 -6.18
CA TYR A 23 5.14 6.12 -7.18
C TYR A 23 4.84 5.07 -8.26
N ALA A 24 4.38 3.88 -7.86
CA ALA A 24 4.00 2.80 -8.78
C ALA A 24 2.81 3.17 -9.67
N LEU A 25 1.87 3.98 -9.16
CA LEU A 25 0.75 4.51 -9.93
C LEU A 25 1.19 5.57 -10.94
N GLU A 26 2.08 6.48 -10.53
CA GLU A 26 2.59 7.55 -11.40
C GLU A 26 3.51 7.01 -12.49
N THR A 27 4.30 5.98 -12.20
CA THR A 27 5.26 5.37 -13.15
C THR A 27 4.69 4.18 -13.92
N TYR A 28 3.39 3.93 -13.78
CA TYR A 28 2.69 2.79 -14.36
C TYR A 28 2.84 2.67 -15.88
N ASP A 29 2.83 3.81 -16.60
CA ASP A 29 2.89 3.87 -18.06
C ASP A 29 4.22 3.35 -18.68
N ARG A 30 5.24 3.01 -17.86
CA ARG A 30 6.61 2.71 -18.34
C ARG A 30 7.21 1.37 -17.93
N VAL A 31 6.58 0.59 -17.05
CA VAL A 31 7.20 -0.61 -16.44
C VAL A 31 6.29 -1.83 -16.62
N VAL A 32 6.84 -2.98 -17.01
CA VAL A 32 6.14 -4.27 -17.20
C VAL A 32 5.11 -4.51 -16.09
N HIS A 33 3.82 -4.44 -16.45
CA HIS A 33 2.73 -4.10 -15.52
C HIS A 33 2.48 -5.18 -14.44
N SER A 34 2.58 -6.47 -14.78
CA SER A 34 2.35 -7.60 -13.83
C SER A 34 3.27 -7.55 -12.59
N ASP A 35 4.50 -7.10 -12.76
CA ASP A 35 5.50 -7.08 -11.69
C ASP A 35 5.25 -5.94 -10.68
N VAL A 36 4.49 -4.92 -11.07
CA VAL A 36 4.24 -3.73 -10.24
C VAL A 36 3.21 -4.03 -9.15
N SER A 37 2.10 -4.70 -9.47
CA SER A 37 1.12 -5.13 -8.44
C SER A 37 1.75 -6.10 -7.44
N ALA A 38 2.51 -7.07 -7.94
CA ALA A 38 3.18 -8.06 -7.11
C ALA A 38 4.24 -7.43 -6.19
N SER A 39 5.04 -6.48 -6.70
CA SER A 39 6.06 -5.79 -5.91
C SER A 39 5.45 -4.85 -4.85
N VAL A 40 4.40 -4.10 -5.17
CA VAL A 40 3.69 -3.26 -4.18
C VAL A 40 3.05 -4.13 -3.10
N SER A 41 2.44 -5.26 -3.49
CA SER A 41 1.86 -6.21 -2.53
C SER A 41 2.91 -6.82 -1.62
N LEU A 42 4.06 -7.23 -2.16
CA LEU A 42 5.18 -7.77 -1.38
C LEU A 42 5.75 -6.73 -0.41
N ALA A 43 5.94 -5.50 -0.87
CA ALA A 43 6.40 -4.39 -0.05
C ALA A 43 5.43 -4.08 1.11
N ALA A 44 4.13 -4.07 0.83
CA ALA A 44 3.11 -3.85 1.86
C ALA A 44 3.06 -4.99 2.89
N LEU A 45 3.20 -6.26 2.46
CA LEU A 45 3.31 -7.42 3.37
C LEU A 45 4.56 -7.35 4.25
N LEU A 46 5.70 -6.97 3.67
CA LEU A 46 6.94 -6.79 4.43
C LEU A 46 6.79 -5.67 5.48
N CYS A 47 6.21 -4.54 5.09
CA CYS A 47 5.90 -3.43 6.00
C CYS A 47 4.97 -3.88 7.14
N ALA A 48 3.90 -4.62 6.83
CA ALA A 48 2.99 -5.17 7.83
C ALA A 48 3.68 -6.13 8.81
N PHE A 49 4.60 -6.96 8.31
CA PHE A 49 5.37 -7.88 9.14
C PHE A 49 6.32 -7.13 10.10
N ILE A 50 7.04 -6.12 9.61
CA ILE A 50 7.91 -5.27 10.44
C ILE A 50 7.08 -4.54 11.50
N GLU A 51 5.95 -3.96 11.10
CA GLU A 51 5.03 -3.24 11.99
C GLU A 51 4.49 -4.15 13.09
N PHE A 52 4.13 -5.39 12.75
CA PHE A 52 3.68 -6.41 13.70
C PHE A 52 4.77 -6.77 14.72
N ILE A 53 6.03 -6.92 14.28
CA ILE A 53 7.17 -7.18 15.18
C ILE A 53 7.38 -6.01 16.15
N LEU A 54 7.36 -4.78 15.63
CA LEU A 54 7.55 -3.57 16.42
C LEU A 54 6.43 -3.38 17.44
N TRP A 55 5.18 -3.59 17.03
CA TRP A 55 4.03 -3.57 17.91
C TRP A 55 4.15 -4.65 18.99
N ARG A 56 4.46 -5.91 18.64
CA ARG A 56 4.59 -7.01 19.61
C ARG A 56 5.64 -6.71 20.68
N LYS A 57 6.76 -6.10 20.30
CA LYS A 57 7.82 -5.68 21.23
C LYS A 57 7.42 -4.47 22.10
N SER A 58 6.53 -3.60 21.61
CA SER A 58 6.20 -2.33 22.26
C SER A 58 4.85 -2.32 22.98
N ARG A 59 3.96 -3.30 22.73
CA ARG A 59 2.57 -3.33 23.24
C ARG A 59 2.45 -3.34 24.77
N LYS A 60 3.44 -3.88 25.47
CA LYS A 60 3.47 -3.92 26.94
C LYS A 60 3.90 -2.58 27.57
N GLN A 61 4.55 -1.71 26.79
CA GLN A 61 5.20 -0.50 27.29
C GLN A 61 4.33 0.75 27.08
N HIS A 62 3.49 0.80 26.04
CA HIS A 62 2.72 2.00 25.74
C HIS A 62 1.40 1.72 24.99
N LYS A 63 0.26 2.19 25.53
CA LYS A 63 -1.06 2.03 24.89
C LYS A 63 -1.12 2.68 23.50
N ALA A 64 -0.46 3.84 23.33
CA ALA A 64 -0.41 4.54 22.04
C ALA A 64 0.23 3.72 20.90
N CYS A 65 1.15 2.79 21.20
CA CYS A 65 1.72 1.91 20.17
C CYS A 65 0.66 1.00 19.54
N THR A 66 -0.39 0.63 20.28
CA THR A 66 -1.47 -0.19 19.74
C THR A 66 -2.39 0.62 18.85
N ILE A 67 -2.68 1.87 19.21
CA ILE A 67 -3.47 2.79 18.37
C ILE A 67 -2.75 3.05 17.05
N ILE A 68 -1.45 3.35 17.11
CA ILE A 68 -0.63 3.59 15.91
C ILE A 68 -0.52 2.33 15.06
N ALA A 69 -0.29 1.16 15.65
CA ALA A 69 -0.26 -0.09 14.91
C ALA A 69 -1.60 -0.39 14.20
N LEU A 70 -2.72 -0.05 14.83
CA LEU A 70 -4.05 -0.22 14.23
C LEU A 70 -4.24 0.73 13.05
N PHE A 71 -3.83 1.99 13.19
CA PHE A 71 -3.86 2.97 12.10
C PHE A 71 -2.94 2.56 10.93
N ALA A 72 -1.72 2.10 11.24
CA ALA A 72 -0.77 1.58 10.25
C ALA A 72 -1.35 0.36 9.51
N ALA A 73 -2.02 -0.55 10.24
CA ALA A 73 -2.68 -1.69 9.63
C ALA A 73 -3.79 -1.28 8.65
N VAL A 74 -4.61 -0.27 8.99
CA VAL A 74 -5.64 0.26 8.08
C VAL A 74 -5.01 0.80 6.79
N ILE A 75 -3.93 1.58 6.89
CA ILE A 75 -3.22 2.11 5.72
C ILE A 75 -2.67 0.96 4.86
N LEU A 76 -2.00 -0.01 5.47
CA LEU A 76 -1.39 -1.13 4.76
C LEU A 76 -2.44 -2.04 4.09
N ILE A 77 -3.59 -2.23 4.72
CA ILE A 77 -4.74 -2.92 4.11
C ILE A 77 -5.26 -2.11 2.91
N GLY A 78 -5.35 -0.78 3.02
CA GLY A 78 -5.70 0.09 1.91
C GLY A 78 -4.72 -0.03 0.74
N VAL A 79 -3.41 -0.02 1.03
CA VAL A 79 -2.36 -0.22 0.02
C VAL A 79 -2.49 -1.58 -0.66
N LEU A 80 -2.66 -2.66 0.10
CA LEU A 80 -2.86 -4.01 -0.43
C LEU A 80 -4.14 -4.14 -1.25
N TYR A 81 -5.23 -3.50 -0.81
CA TYR A 81 -6.48 -3.47 -1.53
C TYR A 81 -6.29 -2.80 -2.88
N ILE A 82 -5.69 -1.60 -2.92
CA ILE A 82 -5.44 -0.86 -4.16
C ILE A 82 -4.50 -1.65 -5.08
N ALA A 83 -3.40 -2.20 -4.54
CA ALA A 83 -2.45 -2.99 -5.32
C ALA A 83 -3.11 -4.22 -5.99
N ARG A 84 -4.08 -4.85 -5.31
CA ARG A 84 -4.85 -5.99 -5.83
C ARG A 84 -6.01 -5.60 -6.74
N LYS A 85 -6.64 -4.44 -6.51
CA LYS A 85 -7.80 -3.96 -7.26
C LYS A 85 -7.42 -3.29 -8.56
N ILE A 86 -6.27 -2.61 -8.59
CA ILE A 86 -5.74 -2.06 -9.84
C ILE A 86 -5.25 -3.24 -10.65
N PRO A 87 -5.88 -3.54 -11.79
CA PRO A 87 -5.32 -4.50 -12.71
C PRO A 87 -4.11 -3.82 -13.32
N PHE A 88 -2.94 -4.04 -12.73
CA PHE A 88 -1.67 -3.77 -13.41
C PHE A 88 -1.46 -4.83 -14.52
N CYS A 89 -2.48 -5.09 -15.33
CA CYS A 89 -2.53 -6.20 -16.28
C CYS A 89 -2.71 -5.64 -17.70
N VAL A 90 -1.68 -5.84 -18.53
CA VAL A 90 -1.78 -5.78 -19.99
C VAL A 90 -2.54 -7.04 -20.42
N GLU A 91 -3.50 -6.89 -21.34
CA GLU A 91 -4.44 -7.92 -21.87
C GLU A 91 -5.74 -8.14 -21.09
N CYS A 92 -6.32 -7.11 -20.48
CA CYS A 92 -7.75 -7.15 -20.18
C CYS A 92 -8.47 -6.14 -21.05
N ASP A 93 -8.97 -6.59 -22.20
CA ASP A 93 -10.08 -5.99 -22.97
C ASP A 93 -11.39 -5.86 -22.13
N GLN A 94 -11.31 -5.89 -20.80
CA GLN A 94 -12.44 -6.02 -19.88
C GLN A 94 -12.34 -5.18 -18.60
N VAL A 95 -11.33 -4.30 -18.44
CA VAL A 95 -11.35 -3.37 -17.28
C VAL A 95 -12.15 -2.14 -17.68
N THR A 96 -13.42 -2.13 -17.30
CA THR A 96 -14.29 -0.99 -17.56
C THR A 96 -14.06 0.12 -16.53
N ALA A 97 -14.42 1.37 -16.87
CA ALA A 97 -14.30 2.51 -15.95
C ALA A 97 -15.02 2.26 -14.61
N ASP A 98 -16.11 1.47 -14.62
CA ASP A 98 -16.85 1.08 -13.42
C ASP A 98 -16.03 0.18 -12.48
N ASP A 99 -15.12 -0.65 -13.01
CA ASP A 99 -14.24 -1.52 -12.21
C ASP A 99 -13.15 -0.72 -11.49
N LEU A 100 -12.74 0.40 -12.09
CA LEU A 100 -11.75 1.33 -11.57
C LEU A 100 -12.34 2.28 -10.50
N GLY A 101 -13.64 2.58 -10.55
CA GLY A 101 -14.31 3.44 -9.58
C GLY A 101 -13.60 4.79 -9.41
N PHE A 102 -13.16 5.13 -8.20
CA PHE A 102 -12.44 6.40 -7.92
C PHE A 102 -11.07 6.51 -8.60
N LEU A 103 -10.50 5.38 -9.05
CA LEU A 103 -9.19 5.33 -9.71
C LEU A 103 -9.24 5.83 -11.16
N THR A 104 -10.43 6.01 -11.74
CA THR A 104 -10.63 6.64 -13.06
C THR A 104 -10.03 8.05 -13.15
N HIS A 105 -9.89 8.76 -12.04
CA HIS A 105 -9.23 10.07 -12.00
C HIS A 105 -7.69 10.01 -12.10
N TRP A 106 -7.11 8.82 -11.94
CA TRP A 106 -5.67 8.60 -11.87
C TRP A 106 -5.16 7.68 -12.98
N ILE A 107 -6.04 6.85 -13.55
CA ILE A 107 -5.73 5.87 -14.60
C ILE A 107 -6.72 6.09 -15.73
N THR A 108 -6.23 6.44 -16.92
CA THR A 108 -7.07 6.54 -18.12
C THR A 108 -7.44 5.12 -18.58
N PRO A 109 -8.73 4.75 -18.62
CA PRO A 109 -9.13 3.46 -19.19
C PRO A 109 -8.82 3.44 -20.68
N MET A 110 -8.44 2.29 -21.23
CA MET A 110 -8.39 2.15 -22.69
C MET A 110 -9.83 2.20 -23.23
N GLU A 111 -10.10 3.14 -24.14
CA GLU A 111 -11.33 3.09 -24.93
C GLU A 111 -11.29 1.82 -25.78
N GLY A 112 -12.17 0.87 -25.47
CA GLY A 112 -12.37 -0.34 -26.28
C GLY A 112 -12.65 0.08 -27.72
N LYS A 113 -11.84 -0.39 -28.66
CA LYS A 113 -12.10 -0.27 -30.09
C LYS A 113 -13.19 -1.24 -30.53
#